data_AF-A0AAD4PCF4-F1
#
_entry.id   AF-A0AAD4PCF4-F1
#
_cell.length_a   1.000
_cell.length_b   1.000
_cell.length_c   1.000
_cell.angle_alpha   90.00
_cell.angle_beta   90.00
_cell.angle_gamma   90.00
#
_symmetry.space_group_name_H-M   'P 1'
#
loop_
_entity.id
_entity.type
_entity.pdbx_description
1 polymer ?
#
loop_
_entity_poly.entity_id
_entity_poly.type
_entity_poly.pdbx_seq_one_letter_code
_entity_poly.pdbx_strand_id
1 'polypeptide(L)'
;MGFVKRVTELGLKSVSELRVANAAASPKSYRSFSSNSSTTNRLKDELISPPLHNLPAVRKLEALGIPSEHVRAITSAMTRALDENYNPIVQNLVTNSEMQNILKALEANSRELKFELQGYQEELHQLQLEVEKLQKNSEIMRCKITNAAAPPHPDLNLEREKQQ
;
A
#
# COMPACT_ATOMS: atom_id res chain seq x y z
N MET A 1 26.97 2.03 -40.87
CA MET A 1 25.51 1.84 -40.95
C MET A 1 25.02 1.08 -39.71
N GLY A 2 25.15 1.65 -38.50
CA GLY A 2 24.98 0.86 -37.26
C GLY A 2 24.62 1.62 -35.98
N PHE A 3 24.25 2.91 -36.07
CA PHE A 3 23.89 3.72 -34.90
C PHE A 3 22.44 4.23 -34.89
N VAL A 4 21.69 4.04 -35.98
CA VAL A 4 20.27 4.45 -36.06
C VAL A 4 19.32 3.29 -35.71
N LYS A 5 19.83 2.05 -35.61
CA LYS A 5 18.99 0.85 -35.44
C LYS A 5 18.78 0.41 -33.97
N ARG A 6 19.32 1.13 -32.99
CA ARG A 6 19.15 0.80 -31.55
C ARG A 6 18.27 1.78 -30.76
N VAL A 7 17.78 2.85 -31.40
CA VAL A 7 16.84 3.78 -30.76
C VAL A 7 15.41 3.22 -30.78
N THR A 8 15.13 2.18 -31.56
CA THR A 8 13.82 1.51 -31.62
C THR A 8 13.67 0.30 -30.69
N GLU A 9 14.72 -0.12 -29.97
CA GLU A 9 14.65 -1.25 -29.02
C GLU A 9 14.51 -0.81 -27.55
N LEU A 10 14.83 0.44 -27.25
CA LEU A 10 14.50 1.04 -25.95
C LEU A 10 13.11 1.66 -26.10
N GLY A 11 12.10 0.82 -25.91
CA GLY A 11 10.69 1.20 -25.91
C GLY A 11 10.44 2.36 -24.96
N LEU A 12 10.51 3.57 -25.49
CA LEU A 12 9.90 4.75 -24.91
C LEU A 12 8.39 4.56 -25.05
N LYS A 13 7.84 3.77 -24.13
CA LYS A 13 6.40 3.67 -23.94
C LYS A 13 5.92 5.06 -23.56
N SER A 14 5.04 5.61 -24.40
CA SER A 14 4.41 6.91 -24.18
C SER A 14 3.87 7.00 -22.74
N VAL A 15 3.86 8.19 -22.15
CA VAL A 15 3.26 8.42 -20.82
C VAL A 15 1.80 7.93 -20.76
N SER A 16 1.12 7.85 -21.93
CA SER A 16 -0.19 7.22 -22.11
C SER A 16 -0.20 5.69 -21.89
N GLU A 17 0.87 4.98 -22.26
CA GLU A 17 1.03 3.54 -22.09
C GLU A 17 1.42 3.16 -20.66
N LEU A 18 2.11 4.02 -19.92
CA LEU A 18 2.33 3.85 -18.47
C LEU A 18 1.01 3.87 -17.69
N ARG A 19 0.02 4.64 -18.15
CA ARG A 19 -1.34 4.62 -17.58
C ARG A 19 -2.07 3.30 -17.86
N VAL A 20 -1.81 2.66 -19.00
CA VAL A 20 -2.41 1.36 -19.36
C VAL A 20 -1.69 0.20 -18.66
N ALA A 21 -0.37 0.27 -18.47
CA ALA A 21 0.38 -0.70 -17.68
C ALA A 21 0.00 -0.68 -16.19
N ASN A 22 -0.31 0.51 -15.63
CA ASN A 22 -0.88 0.64 -14.29
C ASN A 22 -2.36 0.20 -14.19
N ALA A 23 -3.07 0.04 -15.31
CA ALA A 23 -4.39 -0.56 -15.34
C ALA A 23 -4.33 -2.11 -15.41
N ALA A 24 -3.19 -2.66 -15.85
CA ALA A 24 -2.92 -4.10 -15.88
C ALA A 24 -2.30 -4.64 -14.58
N ALA A 25 -1.72 -3.76 -13.75
CA ALA A 25 -1.52 -4.04 -12.33
C ALA A 25 -2.90 -4.07 -11.68
N SER A 26 -3.56 -5.22 -11.76
CA SER A 26 -4.78 -5.53 -11.02
C SER A 26 -4.67 -4.88 -9.65
N PRO A 27 -5.59 -3.98 -9.25
CA PRO A 27 -5.69 -3.60 -7.86
C PRO A 27 -5.97 -4.92 -7.16
N LYS A 28 -4.92 -5.50 -6.55
CA LYS A 28 -4.94 -6.82 -5.90
C LYS A 28 -6.24 -6.85 -5.15
N SER A 29 -7.18 -7.64 -5.68
CA SER A 29 -8.56 -7.68 -5.23
C SER A 29 -8.49 -7.66 -3.71
N TYR A 30 -8.98 -6.59 -3.08
CA TYR A 30 -9.14 -6.59 -1.64
C TYR A 30 -9.99 -7.83 -1.40
N ARG A 31 -9.33 -8.89 -0.92
CA ARG A 31 -9.96 -10.19 -0.74
C ARG A 31 -11.09 -9.87 0.21
N SER A 32 -12.31 -9.94 -0.29
CA SER A 32 -13.50 -9.75 0.52
C SER A 32 -13.30 -10.67 1.70
N PHE A 33 -13.05 -10.09 2.88
CA PHE A 33 -12.81 -10.87 4.08
C PHE A 33 -14.15 -11.54 4.36
N SER A 34 -14.26 -12.80 3.94
CA SER A 34 -15.36 -13.65 4.33
C SER A 34 -15.23 -13.76 5.84
N SER A 35 -16.19 -13.14 6.54
CA SER A 35 -16.36 -13.28 7.97
C SER A 35 -16.43 -14.78 8.26
N ASN A 36 -15.34 -15.35 8.77
CA ASN A 36 -15.31 -16.75 9.12
C ASN A 36 -16.30 -16.95 10.27
N SER A 37 -17.39 -17.66 10.03
CA SER A 37 -18.45 -17.91 11.01
C SER A 37 -17.97 -18.70 12.23
N SER A 38 -16.76 -19.25 12.22
CA SER A 38 -16.21 -20.11 13.27
C SER A 38 -15.79 -19.36 14.54
N THR A 39 -15.42 -18.08 14.47
CA THR A 39 -15.08 -17.27 15.67
C THR A 39 -16.31 -16.67 16.32
N THR A 40 -17.31 -16.25 15.53
CA THR A 40 -18.59 -15.75 16.05
C THR A 40 -19.41 -16.85 16.72
N ASN A 41 -19.33 -18.09 16.22
CA ASN A 41 -19.94 -19.25 16.88
C ASN A 41 -19.31 -19.54 18.25
N ARG A 42 -18.00 -19.34 18.44
CA ARG A 42 -17.34 -19.52 19.74
C ARG A 42 -17.82 -18.52 20.79
N LEU A 43 -17.95 -17.24 20.43
CA LEU A 43 -18.48 -16.22 21.34
C LEU A 43 -19.96 -16.50 21.69
N LYS A 44 -20.74 -17.01 20.73
CA LYS A 44 -22.13 -17.42 20.96
C LYS A 44 -22.24 -18.64 21.88
N ASP A 45 -21.41 -19.66 21.66
CA ASP A 45 -21.43 -20.86 22.50
C ASP A 45 -21.01 -20.56 23.95
N GLU A 46 -20.09 -19.60 24.15
CA GLU A 46 -19.60 -19.20 25.47
C GLU A 46 -20.55 -18.25 26.21
N LEU A 47 -21.34 -17.43 25.50
CA LEU A 47 -22.32 -16.51 26.11
C LEU A 47 -23.77 -17.03 26.20
N ILE A 48 -24.20 -17.96 25.32
CA ILE A 48 -25.64 -18.20 25.06
C ILE A 48 -26.12 -19.59 25.47
N SER A 49 -25.24 -20.54 25.84
CA SER A 49 -25.67 -21.92 26.10
C SER A 49 -25.37 -22.45 27.51
N PRO A 50 -26.23 -22.12 28.50
CA PRO A 50 -26.69 -23.15 29.42
C PRO A 50 -28.21 -23.35 29.25
N PRO A 51 -28.71 -24.58 29.46
CA PRO A 51 -30.13 -24.87 29.34
C PRO A 51 -30.93 -24.03 30.35
N LEU A 52 -31.74 -23.11 29.80
CA LEU A 52 -32.56 -22.09 30.49
C LEU A 52 -33.41 -22.62 31.65
N HIS A 53 -33.80 -23.90 31.59
CA HIS A 53 -34.72 -24.51 32.56
C HIS A 53 -34.13 -24.64 33.97
N ASN A 54 -32.81 -24.58 34.12
CA ASN A 54 -32.14 -24.87 35.40
C ASN A 54 -31.55 -23.63 36.09
N LEU A 55 -31.78 -22.43 35.54
CA LEU A 55 -31.16 -21.21 36.05
C LEU A 55 -31.75 -20.82 37.43
N PRO A 56 -30.91 -20.38 38.38
CA PRO A 56 -31.35 -19.91 39.69
C PRO A 56 -32.44 -18.82 39.62
N ALA A 57 -32.45 -18.03 38.55
CA ALA A 57 -33.47 -17.01 38.29
C ALA A 57 -34.86 -17.60 38.01
N VAL A 58 -34.94 -18.70 37.25
CA VAL A 58 -36.21 -19.40 36.95
C VAL A 58 -36.81 -19.98 38.24
N ARG A 59 -35.98 -20.64 39.06
CA ARG A 59 -36.42 -21.17 40.36
C ARG A 59 -36.87 -20.08 41.34
N LYS A 60 -36.24 -18.91 41.32
CA LYS A 60 -36.67 -17.76 42.13
C LYS A 60 -38.03 -17.22 41.70
N LEU A 61 -38.31 -17.18 40.40
CA LEU A 61 -39.60 -16.74 39.87
C LEU A 61 -40.71 -17.75 40.17
N GLU A 62 -40.41 -19.06 40.09
CA GLU A 62 -41.34 -20.12 40.50
C GLU A 62 -41.59 -20.10 42.02
N ALA A 63 -40.58 -19.81 42.83
CA ALA A 63 -40.71 -19.65 44.30
C ALA A 63 -41.56 -18.44 44.71
N LEU A 64 -41.75 -17.45 43.82
CA LEU A 64 -42.67 -16.33 44.00
C LEU A 64 -44.12 -16.68 43.60
N GLY A 65 -44.40 -17.94 43.24
CA GLY A 65 -45.73 -18.43 42.90
C GLY A 65 -46.12 -18.25 41.43
N ILE A 66 -45.18 -17.90 40.55
CA ILE A 66 -45.45 -17.76 39.12
C ILE A 66 -45.50 -19.17 38.48
N PRO A 67 -46.53 -19.51 37.69
CA PRO A 67 -46.60 -20.79 37.00
C PRO A 67 -45.38 -21.03 36.11
N SER A 68 -44.80 -22.24 36.16
CA SER A 68 -43.59 -22.62 35.41
C SER A 68 -43.69 -22.32 33.91
N GLU A 69 -44.87 -22.51 33.32
CA GLU A 69 -45.18 -22.14 31.93
C GLU A 69 -44.90 -20.65 31.65
N HIS A 70 -45.31 -19.77 32.54
CA HIS A 70 -45.17 -18.32 32.38
C HIS A 70 -43.74 -17.88 32.62
N VAL A 71 -43.07 -18.45 33.63
CA VAL A 71 -41.64 -18.20 33.87
C VAL A 71 -40.82 -18.59 32.65
N ARG A 72 -41.10 -19.75 32.04
CA ARG A 72 -40.43 -20.22 30.82
C ARG A 72 -40.68 -19.30 29.64
N ALA A 73 -41.92 -18.86 29.43
CA ALA A 73 -42.27 -17.94 28.36
C ALA A 73 -41.56 -16.59 28.51
N ILE A 74 -41.55 -16.00 29.72
CA ILE A 74 -40.86 -14.74 30.03
C ILE A 74 -39.35 -14.89 29.81
N THR A 75 -38.74 -15.94 30.37
CA THR A 75 -37.30 -16.14 30.25
C THR A 75 -36.92 -16.39 28.79
N SER A 76 -37.72 -17.14 28.03
CA SER A 76 -37.51 -17.34 26.59
C SER A 76 -37.64 -16.04 25.79
N ALA A 77 -38.63 -15.21 26.09
CA ALA A 77 -38.80 -13.91 25.43
C ALA A 77 -37.63 -12.97 25.74
N MET A 78 -37.15 -12.96 26.98
CA MET A 78 -35.97 -12.16 27.37
C MET A 78 -34.69 -12.65 26.68
N THR A 79 -34.42 -13.96 26.65
CA THR A 79 -33.26 -14.50 25.95
C THR A 79 -33.31 -14.18 24.46
N ARG A 80 -34.48 -14.28 23.83
CA ARG A 80 -34.65 -13.93 22.42
C ARG A 80 -34.41 -12.44 22.18
N ALA A 81 -34.97 -11.56 23.00
CA ALA A 81 -34.74 -10.11 22.90
C ALA A 81 -33.26 -9.74 23.13
N LEU A 82 -32.57 -10.42 24.04
CA LEU A 82 -31.13 -10.24 24.24
C LEU A 82 -30.34 -10.75 23.03
N ASP A 83 -30.66 -11.94 22.50
CA ASP A 83 -29.99 -12.48 21.31
C ASP A 83 -30.19 -11.59 20.08
N GLU A 84 -31.42 -11.14 19.81
CA GLU A 84 -31.75 -10.24 18.70
C GLU A 84 -30.99 -8.91 18.79
N ASN A 85 -30.70 -8.42 20.00
CA ASN A 85 -29.97 -7.17 20.21
C ASN A 85 -28.44 -7.34 20.22
N TYR A 86 -27.91 -8.44 20.78
CA TYR A 86 -26.46 -8.65 20.92
C TYR A 86 -25.83 -9.34 19.71
N ASN A 87 -26.53 -10.26 19.05
CA ASN A 87 -26.04 -10.98 17.89
C ASN A 87 -25.56 -10.05 16.74
N PRO A 88 -26.27 -8.97 16.36
CA PRO A 88 -25.74 -8.05 15.34
C PRO A 88 -24.51 -7.27 15.83
N ILE A 89 -24.40 -6.98 17.12
CA ILE A 89 -23.22 -6.29 17.69
C ILE A 89 -22.00 -7.21 17.63
N VAL A 90 -22.15 -8.47 18.03
CA VAL A 90 -21.08 -9.49 18.02
C VAL A 90 -20.62 -9.82 16.60
N GLN A 91 -21.53 -9.81 15.63
CA GLN A 91 -21.17 -10.02 14.22
C GLN A 91 -20.39 -8.86 13.61
N ASN A 92 -20.60 -7.64 14.09
CA ASN A 92 -19.90 -6.43 13.61
C ASN A 92 -18.61 -6.14 14.39
N LEU A 93 -18.32 -6.92 15.43
CA LEU A 93 -17.08 -6.80 16.18
C LEU A 93 -15.94 -7.47 15.42
N VAL A 94 -14.93 -6.67 15.05
CA VAL A 94 -13.68 -7.18 14.49
C VAL A 94 -12.90 -7.85 15.62
N THR A 95 -12.52 -9.10 15.43
CA THR A 95 -11.75 -9.83 16.43
C THR A 95 -10.30 -9.37 16.47
N ASN A 96 -9.63 -9.52 17.62
CA ASN A 96 -8.22 -9.17 17.76
C ASN A 96 -7.31 -9.89 16.74
N SER A 97 -7.64 -11.13 16.37
CA SER A 97 -6.90 -11.89 15.35
C SER A 97 -7.11 -11.32 13.95
N GLU A 98 -8.33 -10.93 13.59
CA GLU A 98 -8.62 -10.25 12.32
C GLU A 98 -7.91 -8.89 12.25
N MET A 99 -7.99 -8.10 13.32
CA MET A 99 -7.28 -6.83 13.44
C MET A 99 -5.76 -7.01 13.28
N GLN A 100 -5.17 -8.03 13.92
CA GLN A 100 -3.74 -8.33 13.77
C GLN A 100 -3.36 -8.75 12.35
N ASN A 101 -4.23 -9.49 11.64
CA ASN A 101 -3.99 -9.86 10.25
C ASN A 101 -4.01 -8.63 9.33
N ILE A 102 -4.94 -7.69 9.58
CA ILE A 102 -4.99 -6.41 8.86
C ILE A 102 -3.70 -5.61 9.10
N LEU A 103 -3.25 -5.52 10.36
CA LEU A 103 -2.02 -4.81 10.70
C LEU A 103 -0.80 -5.41 10.00
N LYS A 104 -0.67 -6.74 9.99
CA LYS A 104 0.43 -7.43 9.28
C LYS A 104 0.42 -7.14 7.78
N ALA A 105 -0.76 -7.13 7.15
CA ALA A 105 -0.88 -6.79 5.73
C ALA A 105 -0.50 -5.32 5.47
N LEU A 106 -0.92 -4.41 6.35
CA LEU A 106 -0.56 -2.99 6.26
C LEU A 106 0.94 -2.77 6.44
N GLU A 107 1.56 -3.46 7.40
CA GLU A 107 3.01 -3.41 7.62
C GLU A 107 3.80 -3.93 6.42
N ALA A 108 3.34 -5.01 5.78
CA ALA A 108 3.98 -5.55 4.58
C ALA A 108 3.95 -4.53 3.43
N ASN A 109 2.80 -3.91 3.17
CA ASN A 109 2.66 -2.87 2.15
C ASN A 109 3.54 -1.65 2.47
N SER A 110 3.63 -1.25 3.74
CA SER A 110 4.51 -0.16 4.15
C SER A 110 5.99 -0.46 3.87
N ARG A 111 6.41 -1.71 4.04
CA ARG A 111 7.78 -2.13 3.71
C ARG A 111 8.03 -2.13 2.20
N GLU A 112 7.07 -2.63 1.41
CA GLU A 112 7.15 -2.61 -0.06
C GLU A 112 7.31 -1.18 -0.59
N LEU A 113 6.43 -0.27 -0.15
CA LEU A 113 6.50 1.15 -0.54
C LEU A 113 7.82 1.83 -0.15
N LYS A 114 8.37 1.50 1.03
CA LYS A 114 9.68 2.03 1.44
C LYS A 114 10.81 1.53 0.56
N PHE A 115 10.77 0.25 0.18
CA PHE A 115 11.78 -0.34 -0.68
C PHE A 115 11.75 0.29 -2.07
N GLU A 116 10.55 0.46 -2.66
CA GLU A 116 10.40 1.15 -3.95
C GLU A 116 10.89 2.60 -3.87
N LEU A 117 10.53 3.34 -2.82
CA LEU A 117 10.97 4.72 -2.63
C LEU A 117 12.50 4.81 -2.55
N GLN A 118 13.14 3.90 -1.82
CA GLN A 118 14.59 3.84 -1.75
C GLN A 118 15.22 3.56 -3.12
N GLY A 119 14.66 2.63 -3.90
CA GLY A 119 15.10 2.37 -5.28
C GLY A 119 15.04 3.61 -6.16
N TYR A 120 13.92 4.34 -6.13
CA TYR A 120 13.79 5.60 -6.88
C TYR A 120 14.78 6.68 -6.40
N GLN A 121 15.08 6.73 -5.10
CA GLN A 121 16.05 7.67 -4.55
C GLN A 121 17.47 7.36 -5.05
N GLU A 122 17.84 6.08 -5.11
CA GLU A 122 19.13 5.63 -5.67
C GLU A 122 19.23 5.94 -7.17
N GLU A 123 18.17 5.68 -7.94
CA GLU A 123 18.10 6.02 -9.36
C GLU A 123 18.21 7.53 -9.60
N LEU A 124 17.50 8.35 -8.81
CA LEU A 124 17.61 9.80 -8.88
C LEU A 124 19.02 10.28 -8.58
N HIS A 125 19.69 9.69 -7.61
CA HIS A 125 21.07 10.04 -7.28
C HIS A 125 22.03 9.71 -8.43
N GLN A 126 21.88 8.54 -9.06
CA GLN A 126 22.68 8.19 -10.24
C GLN A 126 22.42 9.16 -11.41
N LEU A 127 21.16 9.51 -11.64
CA LEU A 127 20.79 10.46 -12.68
C LEU A 127 21.38 11.86 -12.43
N GLN A 128 21.38 12.32 -11.18
CA GLN A 128 22.02 13.58 -10.79
C GLN A 128 23.51 13.58 -11.12
N LEU A 129 24.24 12.51 -10.76
CA LEU A 129 25.67 12.38 -11.07
C LEU A 129 25.94 12.38 -12.59
N GLU A 130 25.09 11.72 -13.37
CA GLU A 130 25.22 11.71 -14.83
C GLU A 130 24.98 13.11 -15.43
N VAL A 131 23.96 13.82 -14.96
CA VAL A 131 23.67 15.20 -15.37
C VAL A 131 24.85 16.12 -15.05
N GLU A 132 25.44 16.04 -13.86
CA GLU A 132 26.61 16.84 -13.49
C GLU A 132 27.81 16.55 -14.40
N LYS A 133 28.06 15.28 -14.73
CA LYS A 133 29.13 14.88 -15.65
C LYS A 133 28.91 15.45 -17.05
N LEU A 134 27.67 15.39 -17.55
CA LEU A 134 27.32 15.95 -18.86
C LEU A 134 27.46 17.48 -18.87
N GLN A 135 27.04 18.16 -17.81
CA GLN A 135 27.22 19.62 -17.67
C GLN A 135 28.70 20.00 -17.70
N LYS A 136 29.56 19.29 -16.95
CA LYS A 136 31.01 19.52 -16.95
C LYS A 136 31.61 19.31 -18.34
N ASN A 137 31.22 18.25 -19.05
CA ASN A 137 31.70 17.98 -20.41
C ASN A 137 31.23 19.06 -21.40
N SER A 138 29.98 19.53 -21.28
CA SER A 138 29.45 20.61 -22.10
C SER A 138 30.23 21.90 -21.91
N GLU A 139 30.58 22.25 -20.66
CA GLU A 139 31.38 23.45 -20.39
C GLU A 139 32.78 23.36 -21.01
N ILE A 140 33.44 22.20 -20.88
CA ILE A 140 34.75 21.94 -21.52
C ILE A 140 34.66 22.12 -23.03
N MET A 141 33.62 21.58 -23.67
CA MET A 141 33.42 21.71 -25.10
C MET A 141 33.17 23.15 -25.51
N ARG A 142 32.40 23.92 -24.72
CA ARG A 142 32.18 25.34 -24.94
C ARG A 142 33.50 26.11 -24.90
N CYS A 143 34.35 25.88 -23.90
CA CYS A 143 35.68 26.50 -23.81
C CYS A 143 36.57 26.16 -25.02
N LYS A 144 36.55 24.91 -25.49
CA LYS A 144 37.33 24.51 -26.68
C LYS A 144 36.86 25.24 -27.94
N ILE A 145 35.55 25.38 -28.11
CA ILE A 145 34.96 26.11 -29.24
C ILE A 145 35.33 27.61 -29.15
N THR A 146 35.17 28.24 -27.98
CA THR A 146 35.51 29.66 -27.81
C THR A 146 36.99 29.91 -28.04
N ASN A 147 37.87 29.02 -27.59
CA ASN A 147 39.32 29.15 -27.81
C ASN A 147 39.70 28.91 -29.27
N ALA A 148 39.06 27.96 -29.96
CA ALA A 148 39.30 27.70 -31.38
C ALA A 148 38.70 28.78 -32.30
N ALA A 149 37.65 29.47 -31.86
CA ALA A 149 37.04 30.59 -32.56
C ALA A 149 37.73 31.93 -32.27
N ALA A 150 38.69 31.98 -31.34
CA ALA A 150 39.49 33.16 -31.11
C ALA A 150 40.34 33.46 -32.37
N PRO A 151 40.35 34.71 -32.88
CA PRO A 151 41.12 35.04 -34.07
C PRO A 151 42.62 34.76 -33.84
N PRO A 152 43.36 34.30 -34.85
CA PRO A 152 44.80 34.10 -34.73
C PRO A 152 45.45 35.43 -34.30
N HIS A 153 46.22 35.40 -33.21
CA HIS A 153 46.96 36.57 -32.74
C HIS A 153 47.89 37.05 -33.86
N PRO A 154 47.75 38.31 -34.34
CA PRO A 154 48.58 38.84 -35.43
C PRO A 154 50.07 39.01 -35.05
N ASP A 155 50.42 38.82 -33.77
CA ASP A 155 51.73 39.16 -33.23
C ASP A 155 52.87 38.19 -33.60
N LEU A 156 52.58 37.06 -34.26
CA LEU A 156 53.63 36.14 -34.77
C LEU A 156 54.02 36.36 -36.23
N ASN A 157 53.34 37.25 -36.96
CA ASN A 157 53.74 37.61 -38.33
C ASN A 157 54.62 38.86 -38.39
N LEU A 158 54.62 39.72 -37.36
CA LEU A 158 55.48 40.93 -37.34
C LEU A 158 56.97 40.63 -37.06
N GLU A 159 57.31 39.49 -36.47
CA GLU A 159 58.72 39.10 -36.28
C GLU A 159 59.35 38.42 -37.51
N ARG A 160 58.54 37.91 -38.45
CA ARG A 160 59.06 37.30 -39.69
C ARG A 160 59.35 38.32 -40.80
N GLU A 161 58.74 39.50 -40.76
CA GLU A 161 58.98 40.56 -41.76
C GLU A 161 60.17 41.48 -41.43
N LYS A 162 60.77 41.39 -40.23
CA LYS A 162 61.96 42.17 -39.84
C LYS A 162 63.30 41.45 -40.10
N GLN A 163 63.31 40.30 -40.78
CA GLN A 163 64.52 39.53 -41.11
C GLN A 163 64.79 39.39 -42.63
N GLN A 164 64.26 40.30 -43.45
CA GLN A 164 64.67 40.43 -44.86
C GLN A 164 65.32 41.78 -45.13
#